data_AF-A0A952V3N8-F1
#
_entry.id   AF-A0A952V3N8-F1
#
_cell.length_a   1.000
_cell.length_b   1.000
_cell.length_c   1.000
_cell.angle_alpha   90.00
_cell.angle_beta   90.00
_cell.angle_gamma   90.00
#
_symmetry.space_group_name_H-M   'P 1'
#
loop_
_entity.id
_entity.type
_entity.pdbx_description
1 polymer ?
#
loop_
_entity_poly.entity_id
_entity_poly.type
_entity_poly.pdbx_seq_one_letter_code
_entity_poly.pdbx_strand_id
1 'polypeptide(L)'
;MAAAKRMTKAQVIGEIATYSDLDKKSVSKVFEGLTDLIKKQLGPRGPGEFVIPGLLKLKTVKKKAIPAGQRRNPFTGQMQDFPAKPASKKVRATALKALKDLIQ
;
A
#
# COMPACT_ATOMS: atom_id res chain seq x y z
N MET A 1 2.48 2.71 31.38
CA MET A 1 3.65 2.32 30.57
C MET A 1 3.62 3.12 29.29
N ALA A 2 4.72 3.75 28.89
CA ALA A 2 4.76 4.53 27.65
C ALA A 2 4.38 3.62 26.47
N ALA A 3 3.39 4.04 25.68
CA ALA A 3 2.92 3.30 24.52
C ALA A 3 4.12 2.94 23.62
N ALA A 4 4.28 1.65 23.30
CA ALA A 4 5.35 1.18 22.44
C ALA A 4 5.36 1.98 21.14
N LYS A 5 6.41 2.80 20.96
CA LYS A 5 6.48 3.76 19.86
C LYS A 5 6.74 3.00 18.57
N ARG A 6 5.93 3.27 17.53
CA ARG A 6 6.15 2.73 16.18
C ARG A 6 7.58 3.00 15.74
N MET A 7 8.26 1.96 15.26
CA MET A 7 9.59 2.11 14.66
C MET A 7 9.57 3.07 13.47
N THR A 8 10.58 3.93 13.41
CA THR A 8 10.84 4.82 12.28
C THR A 8 11.42 4.05 11.08
N LYS A 9 11.35 4.63 9.87
CA LYS A 9 11.94 4.03 8.66
C LYS A 9 13.43 3.66 8.86
N ALA A 10 14.19 4.55 9.51
CA ALA A 10 15.60 4.33 9.78
C ALA A 10 15.85 3.16 10.75
N GLN A 11 15.00 3.01 11.76
CA GLN A 11 15.09 1.89 12.71
C GLN A 11 14.79 0.55 12.04
N VAL A 12 13.78 0.48 11.17
CA VAL A 12 13.45 -0.75 10.41
C VAL A 12 14.62 -1.17 9.50
N ILE A 13 15.22 -0.22 8.77
CA ILE A 13 16.39 -0.50 7.93
C ILE A 13 17.57 -0.96 8.80
N GLY A 14 17.75 -0.37 9.98
CA GLY A 14 18.79 -0.74 10.94
C GLY A 14 18.63 -2.16 11.46
N GLU A 15 17.43 -2.57 11.89
CA GLU A 15 17.20 -3.93 12.37
C GLU A 15 17.37 -4.96 11.25
N ILE A 16 16.83 -4.69 10.06
CA ILE A 16 16.99 -5.61 8.92
C ILE A 16 18.47 -5.75 8.55
N ALA A 17 19.24 -4.67 8.57
CA ALA A 17 20.68 -4.71 8.35
C ALA A 17 21.38 -5.63 9.37
N THR A 18 21.01 -5.57 10.64
CA THR A 18 21.53 -6.47 11.69
C THR A 18 21.09 -7.92 11.47
N TYR A 19 19.82 -8.18 11.13
CA TYR A 19 19.33 -9.55 10.89
C TYR A 19 19.91 -10.22 9.65
N SER A 20 20.28 -9.42 8.64
CA SER A 20 20.79 -9.93 7.35
C SER A 20 22.30 -9.84 7.21
N ASP A 21 23.00 -9.33 8.23
CA ASP A 21 24.44 -9.02 8.19
C ASP A 21 24.84 -8.19 6.96
N LEU A 22 23.95 -7.26 6.55
CA LEU A 22 24.16 -6.36 5.42
C LEU A 22 24.40 -4.93 5.88
N ASP A 23 25.12 -4.16 5.07
CA ASP A 23 25.25 -2.73 5.32
C ASP A 23 23.92 -2.00 5.08
N LYS A 24 23.68 -0.94 5.85
CA LYS A 24 22.44 -0.13 5.77
C LYS A 24 22.19 0.45 4.36
N LYS A 25 23.25 0.69 3.57
CA LYS A 25 23.11 1.22 2.20
C LYS A 25 22.58 0.14 1.27
N SER A 26 23.09 -1.09 1.37
CA SER A 26 22.60 -2.24 0.60
C SER A 26 21.14 -2.56 0.93
N VAL A 27 20.76 -2.55 2.21
CA VAL A 27 19.33 -2.71 2.60
C VAL A 27 18.47 -1.59 2.01
N SER A 28 18.95 -0.35 2.02
CA SER A 28 18.22 0.78 1.40
C SER A 28 18.03 0.56 -0.11
N LYS A 29 19.07 0.09 -0.82
CA LYS A 29 18.99 -0.25 -2.25
C LYS A 29 18.01 -1.39 -2.53
N VAL A 30 17.90 -2.38 -1.65
CA VAL A 30 16.90 -3.46 -1.78
C VAL A 30 15.49 -2.89 -1.75
N PHE A 31 15.19 -1.98 -0.82
CA PHE A 31 13.88 -1.33 -0.75
C PHE A 31 13.59 -0.42 -1.95
N GLU A 32 14.62 0.26 -2.49
CA GLU A 32 14.50 1.04 -3.73
C GLU A 32 14.19 0.13 -4.93
N GLY A 33 14.94 -0.96 -5.11
CA GLY A 33 14.70 -1.95 -6.16
C GLY A 33 13.32 -2.60 -6.05
N LEU A 34 12.88 -2.92 -4.83
CA LEU A 34 11.52 -3.43 -4.58
C LEU A 34 10.46 -2.40 -5.01
N THR A 35 10.67 -1.12 -4.71
CA THR A 35 9.77 -0.03 -5.10
C THR A 35 9.68 0.11 -6.61
N ASP A 36 10.81 0.00 -7.32
CA ASP A 36 10.85 0.05 -8.78
C ASP A 36 10.15 -1.15 -9.43
N LEU A 37 10.31 -2.36 -8.88
CA LEU A 37 9.57 -3.53 -9.33
C LEU A 37 8.07 -3.36 -9.13
N ILE A 38 7.64 -2.86 -7.97
CA ILE A 38 6.22 -2.55 -7.70
C ILE A 38 5.69 -1.53 -8.71
N LYS A 39 6.46 -0.47 -9.00
CA LYS A 39 6.08 0.56 -9.98
C LYS A 39 5.91 -0.01 -11.39
N LYS A 40 6.81 -0.91 -11.81
CA LYS A 40 6.72 -1.60 -13.11
C LYS A 40 5.49 -2.51 -13.19
N GLN A 41 5.23 -3.28 -12.13
CA GLN A 41 4.17 -4.31 -12.11
C GLN A 41 2.76 -3.72 -11.89
N LEU A 42 2.62 -2.67 -11.07
CA LEU A 42 1.35 -1.95 -10.87
C LEU A 42 1.11 -0.85 -11.91
N GLY A 43 2.12 -0.53 -12.72
CA GLY A 43 2.08 0.49 -13.75
C GLY A 43 1.07 0.20 -14.87
N PRO A 44 0.84 1.15 -15.78
CA PRO A 44 -0.16 1.02 -16.84
C PRO A 44 0.10 -0.14 -17.81
N ARG A 45 1.37 -0.58 -17.92
CA ARG A 45 1.82 -1.68 -18.78
C ARG A 45 2.06 -2.99 -18.01
N GLY A 46 1.96 -2.97 -16.69
CA GLY A 46 2.14 -4.15 -15.86
C GLY A 46 0.84 -4.94 -15.68
N PRO A 47 0.92 -6.17 -15.13
CA PRO A 47 -0.24 -7.02 -14.87
C PRO A 47 -1.23 -6.43 -13.86
N GLY A 48 -0.86 -5.33 -13.16
CA GLY A 48 -1.72 -4.68 -12.17
C GLY A 48 -1.83 -5.45 -10.86
N GLU A 49 -1.01 -6.48 -10.68
CA GLU A 49 -0.87 -7.24 -9.43
C GLU A 49 0.62 -7.43 -9.13
N PHE A 50 0.97 -7.41 -7.85
CA PHE A 50 2.32 -7.70 -7.37
C PHE A 50 2.23 -8.44 -6.04
N VAL A 51 3.04 -9.48 -5.87
CA VAL A 51 3.06 -10.27 -4.64
C VAL A 51 4.43 -10.09 -4.00
N ILE A 52 4.43 -9.58 -2.76
CA ILE A 52 5.59 -9.65 -1.87
C ILE A 52 5.50 -11.00 -1.18
N PRO A 53 6.41 -11.95 -1.47
CA PRO A 53 6.37 -13.29 -0.90
C PRO A 53 6.27 -13.26 0.63
N GLY A 54 5.41 -14.11 1.20
CA GLY A 54 5.22 -14.21 2.65
C GLY A 54 4.47 -13.06 3.32
N LEU A 55 4.32 -11.90 2.67
CA LEU A 55 3.79 -10.68 3.30
C LEU A 55 2.45 -10.24 2.70
N LEU A 56 2.47 -9.62 1.52
CA LEU A 56 1.35 -8.84 0.99
C LEU A 56 1.13 -9.10 -0.50
N LYS A 57 -0.14 -9.17 -0.90
CA LYS A 57 -0.57 -9.05 -2.30
C LYS A 57 -1.08 -7.63 -2.58
N LEU A 58 -0.43 -6.94 -3.51
CA LEU A 58 -0.82 -5.63 -4.03
C LEU A 58 -1.61 -5.80 -5.32
N LYS A 59 -2.76 -5.13 -5.43
CA LYS A 59 -3.60 -5.15 -6.64
C LYS A 59 -4.07 -3.74 -7.00
N THR A 60 -4.02 -3.42 -8.28
CA THR A 60 -4.60 -2.20 -8.84
C THR A 60 -6.10 -2.41 -9.06
N VAL A 61 -6.90 -1.64 -8.33
CA VAL A 61 -8.35 -1.60 -8.46
C VAL A 61 -8.72 -0.38 -9.29
N LYS A 62 -9.32 -0.61 -10.46
CA LYS A 62 -9.92 0.44 -11.28
C LYS A 62 -11.26 0.84 -10.67
N LYS A 63 -11.36 2.07 -10.17
CA LYS A 63 -12.65 2.66 -9.79
C LYS A 63 -13.31 3.25 -11.03
N LYS A 64 -14.57 2.86 -11.26
CA LYS A 64 -15.40 3.40 -12.33
C LYS A 64 -15.62 4.90 -12.14
N ALA A 65 -15.84 5.60 -13.24
CA ALA A 65 -16.27 6.99 -13.21
C ALA A 65 -17.61 7.09 -12.48
N ILE A 66 -17.75 8.16 -11.71
CA ILE A 66 -18.96 8.47 -10.97
C ILE A 66 -19.57 9.73 -11.61
N PRO A 67 -20.80 9.65 -12.16
CA PRO A 67 -21.45 10.82 -12.74
C PRO A 67 -21.78 11.86 -11.66
N ALA A 68 -21.94 13.11 -12.07
CA ALA A 68 -22.42 14.18 -11.21
C ALA A 68 -23.86 13.87 -10.75
N GLY A 69 -24.19 14.23 -9.51
CA GLY A 69 -25.54 14.09 -9.00
C GLY A 69 -25.66 14.33 -7.50
N GLN A 70 -26.91 14.48 -7.06
CA GLN A 70 -27.25 14.68 -5.66
C GLN A 70 -27.00 13.41 -4.87
N ARG A 71 -26.22 13.52 -3.81
CA ARG A 71 -26.01 12.44 -2.84
C ARG A 71 -26.17 12.99 -1.45
N ARG A 72 -26.66 12.14 -0.55
CA ARG A 72 -26.73 12.47 0.87
C ARG A 72 -25.32 12.56 1.43
N ASN A 73 -24.95 13.72 1.97
CA ASN A 73 -23.68 13.87 2.66
C ASN A 73 -23.76 13.09 3.98
N PRO A 74 -22.89 12.08 4.23
CA PRO A 74 -22.96 11.25 5.42
C PRO A 74 -22.70 12.01 6.73
N PHE A 75 -22.14 13.22 6.67
CA PHE A 75 -21.88 14.04 7.87
C PHE A 75 -23.02 15.02 8.20
N THR A 76 -23.64 15.63 7.19
CA THR A 76 -24.68 16.65 7.39
C THR A 76 -26.10 16.15 7.12
N GLY A 77 -26.24 14.96 6.52
CA GLY A 77 -27.53 14.34 6.23
C GLY A 77 -28.34 15.02 5.11
N GLN A 78 -27.90 16.17 4.60
CA GLN A 78 -28.54 16.93 3.53
C GLN A 78 -28.12 16.40 2.14
N MET A 79 -28.99 16.59 1.15
CA MET A 79 -28.67 16.32 -0.26
C MET A 79 -27.76 17.43 -0.78
N GLN A 80 -26.57 17.04 -1.24
CA GLN A 80 -25.61 17.97 -1.84
C GLN A 80 -25.25 17.49 -3.24
N ASP A 81 -25.09 18.42 -4.18
CA ASP A 81 -24.59 18.13 -5.51
C ASP A 81 -23.09 17.78 -5.46
N PHE A 82 -22.75 16.57 -5.89
CA PHE A 82 -21.35 16.14 -6.01
C PHE A 82 -20.89 16.22 -7.47
N PRO A 83 -19.72 16.82 -7.74
CA PRO A 83 -19.17 16.85 -9.09
C PRO A 83 -18.81 15.44 -9.57
N ALA A 84 -18.78 15.28 -10.90
CA ALA A 84 -18.35 14.03 -11.52
C ALA A 84 -16.92 13.68 -11.08
N LYS A 85 -16.68 12.43 -10.70
CA LYS A 85 -15.34 11.93 -10.38
C LYS A 85 -14.88 11.01 -11.50
N PRO A 86 -13.74 11.31 -12.16
CA PRO A 86 -13.23 10.49 -13.25
C PRO A 86 -12.80 9.10 -12.75
N ALA A 87 -12.64 8.17 -13.70
CA ALA A 87 -12.11 6.85 -13.39
C ALA A 87 -10.70 6.99 -12.79
N SER A 88 -10.48 6.35 -11.64
CA SER A 88 -9.20 6.42 -10.93
C SER A 88 -8.68 5.02 -10.63
N LYS A 89 -7.37 4.88 -10.54
CA LYS A 89 -6.71 3.63 -10.12
C LYS A 89 -6.33 3.76 -8.65
N LYS A 90 -6.64 2.75 -7.85
CA LYS A 90 -6.20 2.65 -6.44
C LYS A 90 -5.41 1.37 -6.24
N VAL A 91 -4.45 1.38 -5.34
CA VAL A 91 -3.74 0.17 -4.91
C VAL A 91 -4.43 -0.39 -3.67
N ARG A 92 -4.76 -1.68 -3.68
CA ARG A 92 -5.26 -2.42 -2.52
C ARG A 92 -4.18 -3.42 -2.08
N ALA A 93 -3.76 -3.32 -0.82
CA ALA A 93 -2.89 -4.30 -0.19
C ALA A 93 -3.75 -5.32 0.59
N THR A 94 -3.44 -6.60 0.42
CA THR A 94 -4.10 -7.71 1.13
C THR A 94 -3.03 -8.56 1.80
N ALA A 95 -3.19 -8.85 3.09
CA ALA A 95 -2.30 -9.75 3.82
C ALA A 95 -2.43 -11.19 3.32
N LEU A 96 -1.31 -11.83 3.02
CA LEU A 96 -1.25 -13.25 2.69
C LEU A 96 -1.48 -14.10 3.94
N LYS A 97 -1.82 -15.39 3.73
CA LYS A 97 -2.04 -16.35 4.82
C LYS A 97 -0.84 -16.43 5.77
N ALA A 98 0.37 -16.51 5.23
CA ALA A 98 1.61 -16.56 6.01
C ALA A 98 1.74 -15.40 7.02
N LEU A 99 1.36 -14.17 6.63
CA LEU A 99 1.40 -13.02 7.54
C LEU A 99 0.29 -13.08 8.60
N LYS A 100 -0.91 -13.54 8.23
CA LYS A 100 -2.02 -13.66 9.18
C LYS A 100 -1.73 -14.71 10.25
N ASP A 101 -1.19 -15.85 9.86
CA ASP A 101 -0.87 -16.96 10.76
C ASP A 101 0.24 -16.59 11.77
N LEU A 102 1.09 -15.59 11.49
CA LEU A 102 2.12 -15.10 12.42
C LEU A 102 1.58 -14.24 13.57
N ILE A 103 0.38 -13.66 13.41
CA ILE A 103 -0.18 -12.67 14.35
C ILE A 103 -1.38 -13.25 15.12
N GLN A 104 -1.91 -14.39 14.68
CA GLN A 104 -3.19 -14.93 15.11
C GLN A 104 -3.05 -16.06 16.13
#